data_AF-A0A3D0YLR6-F1
#
_entry.id   AF-A0A3D0YLR6-F1
#
_cell.length_a   1.000
_cell.length_b   1.000
_cell.length_c   1.000
_cell.angle_alpha   90.00
_cell.angle_beta   90.00
_cell.angle_gamma   90.00
#
_symmetry.space_group_name_H-M   'P 1'
#
loop_
_entity.id
_entity.type
_entity.pdbx_description
1 polymer ?
#
loop_
_entity_poly.entity_id
_entity_poly.type
_entity_poly.pdbx_seq_one_letter_code
_entity_poly.pdbx_strand_id
1 'polypeptide(L)'
;MQSYYLWPLLAAVIYALAAILAKRALAEGCGILRFTVLCNAVFFIFFLIPAAIVWQPVHWGQIGWPILGGLLFFLGQILTVAAIRVGDVSVQSPLMGSKVIFVALISLGTGAESVVSGVWLGASLTAGAVFLLGYSSWDSSRRT
;
A
#
# COMPACT_ATOMS: atom_id res chain seq x y z
N MET A 1 -21.76 12.93 -12.72
CA MET A 1 -20.39 12.77 -12.20
C MET A 1 -20.12 11.27 -12.11
N GLN A 2 -19.19 10.77 -12.91
CA GLN A 2 -19.05 9.33 -13.18
C GLN A 2 -18.64 8.57 -11.90
N SER A 3 -19.30 7.43 -11.65
CA SER A 3 -19.14 6.54 -10.48
C SER A 3 -17.72 6.02 -10.23
N TYR A 4 -16.76 6.41 -11.06
CA TYR A 4 -15.35 5.99 -11.00
C TYR A 4 -14.62 6.51 -9.76
N TYR A 5 -14.94 7.72 -9.27
CA TYR A 5 -14.29 8.31 -8.09
C TYR A 5 -14.79 7.75 -6.74
N LEU A 6 -15.89 6.99 -6.73
CA LEU A 6 -16.41 6.38 -5.52
C LEU A 6 -15.51 5.25 -5.01
N TRP A 7 -14.88 4.51 -5.91
CA TRP A 7 -13.99 3.39 -5.54
C TRP A 7 -12.72 3.86 -4.81
N PRO A 8 -11.98 4.87 -5.28
CA PRO A 8 -10.85 5.42 -4.53
C PRO A 8 -11.26 6.01 -3.18
N LEU A 9 -12.42 6.69 -3.11
CA LEU A 9 -12.93 7.26 -1.87
C LEU A 9 -13.21 6.17 -0.83
N LEU A 10 -13.94 5.12 -1.22
CA LEU A 10 -14.21 3.98 -0.36
C LEU A 10 -12.92 3.27 0.06
N ALA A 11 -11.97 3.07 -0.86
CA ALA A 11 -10.69 2.47 -0.56
C ALA A 11 -9.89 3.28 0.47
N ALA A 12 -9.89 4.62 0.36
CA ALA A 12 -9.22 5.50 1.31
C ALA A 12 -9.83 5.41 2.72
N VAL A 13 -11.17 5.40 2.82
CA VAL A 13 -11.87 5.26 4.11
C VAL A 13 -11.60 3.90 4.74
N ILE A 14 -11.72 2.81 3.96
CA ILE A 14 -11.46 1.45 4.43
C ILE A 14 -10.01 1.31 4.89
N TYR A 15 -9.05 1.86 4.14
CA TYR A 15 -7.64 1.82 4.50
C TYR A 15 -7.37 2.54 5.83
N ALA A 16 -7.92 3.74 6.02
CA ALA A 16 -7.75 4.50 7.26
C ALA A 16 -8.31 3.74 8.47
N LEU A 17 -9.52 3.18 8.36
CA LEU A 17 -10.14 2.37 9.41
C LEU A 17 -9.31 1.10 9.69
N ALA A 18 -8.87 0.40 8.64
CA ALA A 18 -8.05 -0.80 8.77
C ALA A 18 -6.72 -0.51 9.48
N ALA A 19 -6.07 0.62 9.18
CA ALA A 19 -4.82 1.03 9.82
C ALA A 19 -4.99 1.28 11.33
N ILE A 20 -6.08 1.95 11.74
CA ILE A 20 -6.39 2.19 13.15
C ILE A 20 -6.66 0.87 13.89
N LEU A 21 -7.47 0.00 13.32
CA LEU A 21 -7.79 -1.31 13.91
C LEU A 21 -6.57 -2.22 13.97
N ALA A 22 -5.73 -2.21 12.94
CA ALA A 22 -4.46 -2.94 12.92
C ALA A 22 -3.53 -2.46 14.04
N LYS A 23 -3.38 -1.14 14.22
CA LYS A 23 -2.57 -0.60 15.32
C LYS A 23 -3.08 -1.05 16.69
N ARG A 24 -4.41 -1.00 16.90
CA ARG A 24 -5.02 -1.48 18.14
C ARG A 24 -4.76 -2.97 18.38
N ALA A 25 -4.96 -3.81 17.37
CA ALA A 25 -4.71 -5.26 17.48
C ALA A 25 -3.24 -5.58 17.82
N LEU A 26 -2.29 -4.82 17.24
CA LEU A 26 -0.87 -4.96 17.54
C LEU A 26 -0.51 -4.47 18.96
N ALA A 27 -1.20 -3.42 19.45
CA ALA A 27 -1.04 -2.92 20.80
C ALA A 27 -1.61 -3.90 21.86
N GLU A 28 -2.68 -4.61 21.54
CA GLU A 28 -3.26 -5.68 22.37
C GLU A 28 -2.41 -6.98 22.38
N GLY A 29 -1.22 -6.97 21.77
CA GLY A 29 -0.24 -8.06 21.83
C GLY A 29 -0.25 -9.01 20.64
N CYS A 30 -0.99 -8.71 19.58
CA CYS A 30 -0.93 -9.51 18.35
C CYS A 30 0.49 -9.46 17.74
N GLY A 31 1.07 -10.63 17.47
CA GLY A 31 2.38 -10.73 16.85
C GLY A 31 2.34 -10.29 15.37
N ILE A 32 3.37 -9.55 14.94
CA ILE A 32 3.51 -9.01 13.56
C ILE A 32 3.33 -10.11 12.50
N LEU A 33 4.02 -11.25 12.67
CA LEU A 33 3.95 -12.37 11.73
C LEU A 33 2.57 -13.02 11.69
N ARG A 34 1.94 -13.23 12.85
CA ARG A 34 0.61 -13.84 12.94
C ARG A 34 -0.44 -12.96 12.27
N PHE A 35 -0.38 -11.65 12.52
CA PHE A 35 -1.24 -10.67 11.87
C PHE A 35 -1.06 -10.68 10.36
N THR A 36 0.20 -10.64 9.89
CA THR A 36 0.52 -10.61 8.46
C THR A 36 0.06 -11.88 7.74
N VAL A 37 0.30 -13.06 8.31
CA VAL A 37 -0.15 -14.34 7.73
C VAL A 37 -1.68 -14.41 7.68
N LEU A 38 -2.37 -13.99 8.74
CA LEU A 38 -3.84 -13.98 8.77
C LEU A 38 -4.41 -13.05 7.68
N CYS A 39 -3.86 -11.84 7.55
CA CYS A 39 -4.27 -10.91 6.50
C CYS A 39 -4.07 -11.52 5.10
N ASN A 40 -2.93 -12.18 4.84
CA ASN A 40 -2.67 -12.83 3.56
C ASN A 40 -3.61 -14.02 3.31
N ALA A 41 -3.95 -14.79 4.34
CA ALA A 41 -4.90 -15.89 4.22
C ALA A 41 -6.31 -15.40 3.84
N VAL A 42 -6.78 -14.32 4.49
CA VAL A 42 -8.05 -13.67 4.13
C VAL A 42 -8.00 -13.13 2.71
N PHE A 43 -6.89 -12.49 2.31
CA PHE A 43 -6.69 -11.99 0.95
C PHE A 43 -6.75 -13.11 -0.08
N PHE A 44 -6.09 -14.24 0.20
CA PHE A 44 -6.13 -15.43 -0.66
C PHE A 44 -7.56 -15.95 -0.85
N ILE A 45 -8.34 -16.09 0.23
CA ILE A 45 -9.74 -16.51 0.15
C ILE A 45 -10.57 -15.53 -0.68
N PHE A 46 -10.35 -14.23 -0.49
CA PHE A 46 -11.06 -13.20 -1.25
C PHE A 46 -10.77 -13.28 -2.74
N PHE A 47 -9.50 -13.53 -3.12
CA PHE A 47 -9.08 -13.67 -4.52
C PHE A 47 -9.46 -15.02 -5.15
N LEU A 48 -9.83 -16.04 -4.37
CA LEU A 48 -10.42 -17.28 -4.92
C LEU A 48 -11.78 -17.03 -5.57
N ILE A 49 -12.56 -16.06 -5.09
CA ILE A 49 -13.91 -15.80 -5.63
C ILE A 49 -13.84 -15.32 -7.10
N PRO A 50 -13.07 -14.26 -7.46
CA PRO A 50 -12.88 -13.89 -8.86
C PRO A 50 -12.25 -15.01 -9.70
N ALA A 51 -11.29 -15.75 -9.14
CA ALA A 51 -10.63 -16.84 -9.85
C ALA A 51 -11.59 -17.97 -10.23
N ALA A 52 -12.59 -18.25 -9.40
CA ALA A 52 -13.64 -19.23 -9.68
C ALA A 52 -14.60 -18.76 -10.80
N ILE A 53 -14.79 -17.44 -10.96
CA ILE A 53 -15.69 -16.86 -11.97
C ILE A 53 -14.97 -16.72 -13.32
N VAL A 54 -13.72 -16.27 -13.31
CA VAL A 54 -12.91 -16.01 -14.50
C VAL A 54 -11.65 -16.87 -14.44
N TRP A 55 -11.82 -18.16 -14.67
CA TRP A 55 -10.70 -19.09 -14.70
C TRP A 55 -9.84 -18.87 -15.95
N GLN A 56 -8.52 -18.76 -15.75
CA GLN A 56 -7.53 -18.67 -16.82
C GLN A 56 -6.52 -19.81 -16.67
N PRO A 57 -6.04 -20.41 -17.79
CA PRO A 57 -5.05 -21.47 -17.74
C PRO A 57 -3.75 -20.98 -17.12
N VAL A 58 -3.17 -21.78 -16.21
CA VAL A 58 -1.94 -21.43 -15.51
C VAL A 58 -0.73 -21.60 -16.44
N HIS A 59 -0.04 -20.50 -16.72
CA HIS A 59 1.20 -20.50 -17.48
C HIS A 59 2.39 -20.84 -16.58
N TRP A 60 2.68 -22.14 -16.43
CA TRP A 60 3.76 -22.65 -15.58
C TRP A 60 5.15 -22.07 -15.89
N GLY A 61 5.43 -21.73 -17.16
CA GLY A 61 6.70 -21.12 -17.56
C GLY A 61 6.93 -19.71 -16.99
N GLN A 62 5.90 -19.05 -16.48
CA GLN A 62 5.97 -17.69 -15.93
C GLN A 62 5.76 -17.66 -14.41
N ILE A 63 5.72 -18.82 -13.74
CA ILE A 63 5.42 -18.90 -12.30
C ILE A 63 6.43 -18.18 -11.41
N GLY A 64 7.64 -17.91 -11.91
CA GLY A 64 8.65 -17.13 -11.19
C GLY A 64 8.19 -15.71 -10.87
N TRP A 65 7.43 -15.06 -11.76
CA TRP A 65 6.93 -13.69 -11.56
C TRP A 65 5.94 -13.55 -10.40
N PRO A 66 4.87 -14.35 -10.29
CA PRO A 66 3.95 -14.27 -9.16
C PRO A 66 4.62 -14.71 -7.85
N ILE A 67 5.58 -15.64 -7.87
CA ILE A 67 6.35 -16.00 -6.67
C ILE A 67 7.19 -14.81 -6.19
N LEU A 68 7.93 -14.17 -7.08
CA LEU A 68 8.75 -13.00 -6.74
C LEU A 68 7.87 -11.84 -6.25
N GLY A 69 6.76 -11.56 -6.95
CA GLY A 69 5.81 -10.53 -6.57
C GLY A 69 5.17 -10.79 -5.21
N GLY A 70 4.74 -12.02 -4.95
CA GLY A 70 4.17 -12.44 -3.67
C GLY A 70 5.17 -12.33 -2.52
N LEU A 71 6.43 -12.72 -2.75
CA LEU A 71 7.49 -12.63 -1.75
C LEU A 71 7.81 -11.17 -1.41
N LEU A 72 7.97 -10.31 -2.41
CA LEU A 72 8.18 -8.87 -2.20
C LEU A 72 6.99 -8.20 -1.50
N PHE A 73 5.76 -8.57 -1.88
CA PHE A 73 4.56 -8.09 -1.23
C PHE A 73 4.50 -8.50 0.25
N PHE A 74 4.75 -9.79 0.54
CA PHE A 74 4.76 -10.30 1.91
C PHE A 74 5.83 -9.63 2.78
N LEU A 75 7.05 -9.45 2.23
CA LEU A 75 8.13 -8.75 2.94
C LEU A 75 7.73 -7.29 3.21
N GLY A 76 7.19 -6.59 2.21
CA GLY A 76 6.69 -5.22 2.35
C GLY A 76 5.57 -5.12 3.39
N GLN A 77 4.70 -6.12 3.48
CA GLN A 77 3.63 -6.16 4.47
C GLN A 77 4.18 -6.36 5.89
N ILE A 78 5.16 -7.24 6.09
CA ILE A 78 5.83 -7.37 7.41
C ILE A 78 6.42 -6.03 7.84
N LEU A 79 7.15 -5.35 6.95
CA LEU A 79 7.74 -4.04 7.22
C LEU A 79 6.67 -2.99 7.53
N THR A 80 5.54 -3.02 6.82
CA THR A 80 4.38 -2.14 7.06
C THR A 80 3.81 -2.35 8.46
N VAL A 81 3.52 -3.60 8.82
CA VAL A 81 2.95 -3.96 10.12
C VAL A 81 3.94 -3.66 11.25
N ALA A 82 5.24 -3.88 11.04
CA ALA A 82 6.29 -3.48 11.97
C ALA A 82 6.32 -1.96 12.18
N ALA A 83 6.22 -1.19 11.10
CA ALA A 83 6.13 0.26 11.17
C ALA A 83 4.82 0.73 11.85
N ILE A 84 3.70 0.01 11.72
CA ILE A 84 2.44 0.34 12.44
C ILE A 84 2.62 0.15 13.93
N ARG A 85 3.36 -0.89 14.32
CA ARG A 85 3.60 -1.21 15.72
C ARG A 85 4.52 -0.20 16.40
N VAL A 86 5.57 0.25 15.71
CA VAL A 86 6.60 1.13 16.28
C VAL A 86 6.23 2.61 16.11
N GLY A 87 5.57 2.99 15.02
CA GLY A 87 5.26 4.37 14.68
C GLY A 87 3.82 4.79 14.97
N ASP A 88 3.57 6.10 14.95
CA ASP A 88 2.21 6.62 14.91
C ASP A 88 1.58 6.51 13.53
N VAL A 89 0.27 6.20 13.51
CA VAL A 89 -0.52 6.05 12.28
C VAL A 89 -0.46 7.33 11.44
N SER A 90 -0.31 8.48 12.12
CA SER A 90 -0.14 9.80 11.53
C SER A 90 1.21 9.98 10.81
N VAL A 91 2.28 9.31 11.24
CA VAL A 91 3.61 9.38 10.61
C VAL A 91 3.72 8.35 9.48
N GLN A 92 3.05 7.20 9.63
CA GLN A 92 3.04 6.16 8.61
C GLN A 92 2.28 6.52 7.34
N SER A 93 1.17 7.25 7.46
CA SER A 93 0.33 7.62 6.33
C SER A 93 1.11 8.42 5.26
N PRO A 94 1.90 9.46 5.62
CA PRO A 94 2.80 10.10 4.66
C PRO A 94 3.91 9.18 4.14
N LEU A 95 4.49 8.33 5.00
CA LEU A 95 5.54 7.38 4.58
C LEU A 95 5.03 6.42 3.50
N MET A 96 3.80 5.92 3.63
CA MET A 96 3.16 5.07 2.62
C MET A 96 2.81 5.83 1.34
N GLY A 97 2.51 7.12 1.43
CA GLY A 97 2.32 7.99 0.27
C GLY A 97 3.62 8.24 -0.51
N SER A 98 4.77 8.26 0.18
CA SER A 98 6.07 8.53 -0.46
C SER A 98 6.46 7.47 -1.49
N LYS A 99 5.94 6.24 -1.36
CA LYS A 99 6.24 5.15 -2.29
C LYS A 99 5.83 5.44 -3.73
N VAL A 100 4.87 6.36 -3.94
CA VAL A 100 4.44 6.81 -5.27
C VAL A 100 5.60 7.42 -6.05
N ILE A 101 6.56 8.06 -5.37
CA ILE A 101 7.77 8.62 -6.01
C ILE A 101 8.64 7.50 -6.58
N PHE A 102 8.83 6.41 -5.84
CA PHE A 102 9.57 5.25 -6.33
C PHE A 102 8.89 4.58 -7.52
N VAL A 103 7.55 4.49 -7.50
CA VAL A 103 6.78 3.97 -8.65
C VAL A 103 7.01 4.84 -9.90
N ALA A 104 6.99 6.17 -9.77
CA ALA A 104 7.26 7.08 -10.87
C ALA A 104 8.69 6.94 -11.43
N LEU A 105 9.70 6.84 -10.54
CA LEU A 105 11.09 6.66 -10.94
C LEU A 105 11.33 5.30 -11.62
N ILE A 106 10.73 4.23 -11.11
CA ILE A 106 10.83 2.89 -11.71
C ILE A 106 10.15 2.88 -13.08
N SER A 107 8.97 3.49 -13.20
CA SER A 107 8.25 3.59 -14.49
C SER A 107 9.05 4.35 -15.55
N LEU A 108 9.72 5.44 -15.16
CA LEU A 108 10.66 6.17 -16.02
C LEU A 108 11.83 5.29 -16.47
N GLY A 109 12.41 4.51 -15.54
CA GLY A 109 13.54 3.64 -15.82
C GLY A 109 13.20 2.42 -16.68
N THR A 110 11.97 1.90 -16.58
CA THR A 110 11.52 0.72 -17.35
C THR A 110 10.86 1.08 -18.68
N GLY A 111 10.54 2.35 -18.92
CA GLY A 111 9.85 2.80 -20.14
C GLY A 111 8.43 2.25 -20.28
N ALA A 112 7.79 1.88 -19.16
CA ALA A 112 6.51 1.16 -19.15
C ALA A 112 5.33 1.99 -19.69
N GLU A 113 5.41 3.32 -19.64
CA GLU A 113 4.40 4.21 -20.24
C GLU A 113 5.03 5.44 -20.91
N SER A 114 4.44 5.86 -22.04
CA SER A 114 4.68 7.17 -22.64
C SER A 114 4.05 8.25 -21.75
N VAL A 115 4.82 8.77 -20.80
CA VAL A 115 4.35 9.71 -19.77
C VAL A 115 3.88 11.02 -20.41
N VAL A 116 2.55 11.17 -20.53
CA VAL A 116 1.89 12.42 -20.91
C VAL A 116 2.29 13.51 -19.91
N SER A 117 2.56 14.73 -20.41
CA SER A 117 3.07 15.87 -19.63
C SER A 117 2.24 16.21 -18.38
N GLY A 118 0.93 15.92 -18.38
CA GLY A 118 0.05 16.13 -17.24
C GLY A 118 0.30 15.19 -16.05
N VAL A 119 0.83 14.00 -16.28
CA VAL A 119 1.14 13.02 -15.21
C VAL A 119 2.30 13.51 -14.35
N TRP A 120 3.25 14.24 -14.93
CA TRP A 120 4.36 14.85 -14.20
C TRP A 120 3.91 15.92 -13.20
N LEU A 121 2.94 16.76 -13.58
CA LEU A 121 2.36 17.75 -12.66
C LEU A 121 1.61 17.06 -11.52
N GLY A 122 0.81 16.03 -11.83
CA GLY A 122 0.11 15.24 -10.81
C GLY A 122 1.06 14.53 -9.85
N ALA A 123 2.13 13.92 -10.37
CA ALA A 123 3.15 13.24 -9.57
C ALA A 123 3.91 14.24 -8.69
N SER A 124 4.30 15.40 -9.23
CA SER A 124 5.01 16.45 -8.49
C SER A 124 4.15 17.06 -7.39
N LEU A 125 2.86 17.32 -7.68
CA LEU A 125 1.91 17.82 -6.69
C LEU A 125 1.65 16.80 -5.58
N THR A 126 1.55 15.51 -5.94
CA THR A 126 1.40 14.41 -4.97
C THR A 126 2.65 14.29 -4.10
N ALA A 127 3.84 14.36 -4.69
CA ALA A 127 5.11 14.36 -3.95
C ALA A 127 5.19 15.54 -2.98
N GLY A 128 4.78 16.75 -3.42
CA GLY A 128 4.70 17.93 -2.57
C GLY A 128 3.70 17.78 -1.41
N ALA A 129 2.51 17.24 -1.68
CA ALA A 129 1.50 17.00 -0.65
C ALA A 129 1.98 15.98 0.40
N VAL A 130 2.61 14.89 -0.04
CA VAL A 130 3.20 13.88 0.85
C VAL A 130 4.34 14.49 1.69
N PHE A 131 5.18 15.31 1.07
CA PHE A 131 6.27 16.01 1.77
C PHE A 131 5.74 16.94 2.87
N LEU A 132 4.72 17.75 2.58
CA LEU A 132 4.09 18.66 3.55
C LEU A 132 3.43 17.91 4.71
N LEU A 133 2.73 16.79 4.43
CA LEU A 133 2.15 15.92 5.45
C LEU A 133 3.23 15.27 6.34
N GLY A 134 4.35 14.85 5.75
CA GLY A 134 5.51 14.33 6.47
C GLY A 134 6.17 15.39 7.35
N TYR A 135 6.32 16.63 6.85
CA TYR A 135 6.93 17.71 7.60
C TYR A 135 6.09 18.13 8.83
N SER A 136 4.78 18.24 8.67
CA SER A 136 3.84 18.57 9.77
C SER A 136 3.86 17.54 10.90
N SER A 137 3.92 16.24 10.53
CA SER A 137 3.96 15.15 11.52
C SER A 137 5.29 15.11 12.31
N TRP A 138 6.41 15.53 11.70
CA TRP A 138 7.71 15.63 12.37
C TRP A 138 7.81 16.78 13.38
N ASP A 139 7.26 17.96 13.06
CA ASP A 139 7.25 19.11 13.99
C ASP A 139 6.35 18.84 15.22
N SER A 140 5.23 18.14 15.03
CA SER A 140 4.33 17.74 16.13
C SER A 140 5.02 16.81 17.14
N SER A 141 5.82 15.85 16.68
CA SER A 141 6.57 14.92 17.54
C SER A 141 7.67 15.58 18.37
N ARG A 142 8.12 16.80 18.03
CA ARG A 142 9.15 17.53 18.79
C ARG A 142 8.59 18.38 19.93
N ARG A 143 7.27 18.52 20.04
CA ARG A 143 6.60 19.39 21.03
C ARG A 143 6.05 18.64 22.25
N THR A 144 6.19 17.32 22.30
CA THR A 144 5.83 16.45 23.44
C THR A 144 7.09 15.80 24.00
#